data_AF-A0A737HYX9-F1
#
_entry.id   AF-A0A737HYX9-F1
#
_cell.length_a   1.000
_cell.length_b   1.000
_cell.length_c   1.000
_cell.angle_alpha   90.00
_cell.angle_beta   90.00
_cell.angle_gamma   90.00
#
_symmetry.space_group_name_H-M   'P 1'
#
loop_
_entity.id
_entity.type
_entity.pdbx_description
1 polymer ?
#
loop_
_entity_poly.entity_id
_entity_poly.type
_entity_poly.pdbx_seq_one_letter_code
_entity_poly.pdbx_strand_id
1 'polypeptide(L)'
;MIVPVDVCRDEHGYWTHPTLIRSCCQTTPLLMWWLRVQKLECFVMTMRDDATDAFCAARNDGLPDASMWELIPPPGEGWFLGSVHKSKNGPACYWFRTITTA
;
A
#
# COMPACT_ATOMS: atom_id res chain seq x y z
N MET A 1 -10.21 6.77 13.60
CA MET A 1 -9.79 7.68 12.53
C MET A 1 -8.34 7.35 12.21
N ILE A 2 -8.07 6.98 10.97
CA ILE A 2 -6.69 6.85 10.46
C ILE A 2 -6.21 8.23 10.01
N VAL A 3 -4.93 8.52 10.20
CA VAL A 3 -4.27 9.76 9.77
C VAL A 3 -2.89 9.41 9.22
N PRO A 4 -2.29 10.23 8.34
CA PRO A 4 -0.92 10.01 7.88
C PRO A 4 0.05 9.89 9.06
N VAL A 5 1.00 8.96 8.96
CA VAL A 5 2.08 8.75 9.94
C VAL A 5 3.41 8.55 9.22
N ASP A 6 4.51 8.69 9.96
CA ASP A 6 5.84 8.38 9.44
C ASP A 6 5.93 6.92 9.00
N VAL A 7 6.42 6.72 7.78
CA VAL A 7 6.56 5.41 7.15
C VAL A 7 7.96 4.87 7.44
N CYS A 8 8.04 3.83 8.26
CA CYS A 8 9.30 3.13 8.55
C CYS A 8 9.27 1.74 7.92
N ARG A 9 9.73 1.61 6.68
CA ARG A 9 9.77 0.34 5.97
C ARG A 9 10.83 -0.57 6.58
N ASP A 10 10.55 -1.87 6.59
CA ASP A 10 11.51 -2.89 7.00
C ASP A 10 12.61 -3.10 5.95
N GLU A 11 13.56 -4.01 6.23
CA GLU A 11 14.68 -4.33 5.34
C GLU A 11 14.24 -4.83 3.95
N HIS A 12 13.02 -5.33 3.82
CA HIS A 12 12.42 -5.80 2.57
C HIS A 12 11.51 -4.77 1.91
N GLY A 13 11.45 -3.55 2.46
CA GLY A 13 10.59 -2.48 1.98
C GLY A 13 9.10 -2.67 2.32
N TYR A 14 8.73 -3.57 3.24
CA TYR A 14 7.34 -3.71 3.67
C TYR A 14 7.03 -2.82 4.85
N TRP A 15 5.76 -2.45 4.94
CA TRP A 15 5.25 -1.64 6.03
C TRP A 15 3.72 -1.73 6.05
N THR A 16 3.10 -1.67 7.22
CA THR A 16 1.63 -1.58 7.30
C THR A 16 1.27 -0.53 8.32
N HIS A 17 0.32 0.33 7.96
CA HIS A 17 -0.14 1.37 8.83
C HIS A 17 -0.64 0.79 10.18
N PRO A 18 -0.23 1.32 11.35
CA PRO A 18 -0.61 0.76 12.65
C PRO A 18 -2.12 0.62 12.86
N THR A 19 -2.91 1.61 12.43
CA THR A 19 -4.39 1.55 12.44
C THR A 19 -4.95 0.43 11.55
N LEU A 20 -4.32 0.14 10.40
CA LEU A 20 -4.72 -0.98 9.54
C LEU A 20 -4.35 -2.33 10.18
N ILE A 21 -3.22 -2.42 10.87
CA ILE A 21 -2.89 -3.62 11.68
C ILE A 21 -3.96 -3.84 12.76
N ARG A 22 -4.29 -2.78 13.51
CA ARG A 22 -5.30 -2.82 14.60
C ARG A 22 -6.73 -3.10 14.11
N SER A 23 -7.03 -2.86 12.83
CA SER A 23 -8.35 -3.17 12.28
C SER A 23 -8.56 -4.67 12.08
N CYS A 24 -7.49 -5.48 12.13
CA CYS A 24 -7.53 -6.93 11.91
C CYS A 24 -8.23 -7.32 10.60
N CYS A 25 -8.21 -6.46 9.59
CA CYS A 25 -8.79 -6.74 8.28
C CYS A 25 -7.94 -7.77 7.53
N GLN A 26 -8.36 -9.03 7.58
CA GLN A 26 -7.64 -10.14 6.95
C GLN A 26 -8.16 -10.50 5.55
N THR A 27 -9.32 -9.96 5.15
CA THR A 27 -9.98 -10.27 3.89
C THR A 27 -10.39 -8.99 3.16
N THR A 28 -10.49 -9.08 1.83
CA THR A 28 -10.93 -7.95 0.99
C THR A 28 -12.30 -7.39 1.43
N PRO A 29 -13.32 -8.20 1.76
CA PRO A 29 -14.60 -7.67 2.26
C PRO A 29 -14.46 -6.88 3.57
N LEU A 30 -13.66 -7.36 4.52
CA LEU A 30 -13.41 -6.64 5.78
C LEU A 30 -12.67 -5.33 5.53
N LEU A 31 -11.67 -5.34 4.66
CA LEU A 31 -10.95 -4.14 4.25
C LEU A 31 -11.91 -3.11 3.61
N MET A 32 -12.75 -3.53 2.66
CA MET A 32 -13.72 -2.65 2.01
C MET A 32 -14.72 -2.05 3.02
N TRP A 33 -15.23 -2.85 3.96
CA TRP A 33 -16.10 -2.35 5.02
C TRP A 33 -15.37 -1.34 5.91
N TRP A 34 -14.14 -1.65 6.33
CA TRP A 34 -13.35 -0.76 7.17
C TRP A 34 -13.03 0.57 6.48
N LEU A 35 -12.67 0.56 5.20
CA LEU A 35 -12.46 1.78 4.41
C LEU A 35 -13.71 2.68 4.39
N ARG A 36 -14.90 2.09 4.22
CA ARG A 36 -16.17 2.82 4.26
C ARG A 36 -16.42 3.45 5.63
N VAL A 37 -16.21 2.69 6.72
CA VAL A 37 -16.38 3.18 8.10
C VAL A 37 -15.39 4.31 8.41
N GLN A 38 -14.16 4.24 7.90
CA GLN A 38 -13.16 5.29 8.06
C GLN A 38 -13.31 6.46 7.07
N LYS A 39 -14.27 6.40 6.12
CA LYS A 39 -14.46 7.37 5.04
C LYS A 39 -13.21 7.56 4.18
N LEU A 40 -12.64 6.45 3.72
CA LEU A 40 -11.42 6.43 2.93
C LEU A 40 -11.69 5.95 1.50
N GLU A 41 -10.98 6.58 0.59
CA GLU A 41 -10.69 6.04 -0.74
C GLU A 41 -9.40 5.23 -0.67
N CYS A 42 -9.34 4.14 -1.44
CA CYS A 42 -8.17 3.27 -1.53
C CYS A 42 -7.76 3.11 -2.99
N PHE A 43 -6.51 3.39 -3.28
CA PHE A 43 -5.87 3.09 -4.55
C PHE A 43 -4.84 1.98 -4.35
N VAL A 44 -4.85 0.98 -5.23
CA VAL A 44 -3.94 -0.15 -5.19
C VAL A 44 -2.91 0.03 -6.30
N MET A 45 -1.63 0.04 -5.92
CA MET A 45 -0.53 0.01 -6.88
C MET A 45 0.23 -1.30 -6.73
N THR A 46 0.79 -1.79 -7.83
CA THR A 46 1.68 -2.93 -7.81
C THR A 46 3.06 -2.50 -8.30
N MET A 47 4.12 -3.07 -7.72
CA MET A 47 5.49 -2.79 -8.15
C MET A 47 5.68 -3.15 -9.63
N ARG A 48 4.97 -4.18 -10.10
CA ARG A 48 5.00 -4.61 -11.49
C ARG A 48 4.59 -3.50 -12.44
N ASP A 49 3.56 -2.74 -12.10
CA ASP A 49 3.01 -1.70 -12.97
C ASP A 49 3.76 -0.37 -12.79
N ASP A 50 4.16 -0.05 -11.55
CA ASP A 50 4.75 1.25 -11.20
C ASP A 50 6.28 1.29 -11.39
N ALA A 51 6.97 0.20 -11.07
CA ALA A 51 8.42 0.06 -11.13
C ALA A 51 8.82 -1.13 -12.00
N THR A 52 8.31 -1.17 -13.24
CA THR A 52 8.44 -2.31 -14.17
C THR A 52 9.89 -2.77 -14.34
N ASP A 53 10.83 -1.84 -14.52
CA ASP A 53 12.23 -2.17 -14.75
C ASP A 53 12.88 -2.82 -13.51
N ALA A 54 12.65 -2.24 -12.33
CA ALA A 54 13.14 -2.79 -11.06
C ALA A 54 12.50 -4.17 -10.78
N PHE A 55 11.20 -4.31 -11.07
CA PHE A 55 10.49 -5.57 -10.95
C PHE A 55 11.09 -6.65 -11.87
N CYS A 56 11.38 -6.32 -13.14
CA CYS A 56 11.96 -7.25 -14.10
C CYS A 56 13.41 -7.63 -13.76
N ALA A 57 14.22 -6.67 -13.30
CA ALA A 57 15.62 -6.91 -12.96
C ALA A 57 15.76 -7.93 -11.82
N ALA A 58 15.01 -7.75 -10.74
CA ALA A 58 15.03 -8.65 -9.59
C ALA A 58 14.29 -9.97 -9.82
N ARG A 59 13.45 -10.06 -10.87
CA ARG A 59 12.70 -11.30 -11.19
C ARG A 59 13.61 -12.48 -11.56
N ASN A 60 14.81 -12.21 -12.06
CA ASN A 60 15.75 -13.26 -12.46
C ASN A 60 16.24 -14.10 -11.26
N ASP A 61 16.20 -13.53 -10.05
CA ASP A 61 16.65 -14.17 -8.81
C ASP A 61 15.50 -14.65 -7.91
N GLY A 62 14.23 -14.41 -8.31
CA GLY A 62 13.04 -14.76 -7.53
C GLY A 62 11.90 -13.75 -7.68
N LEU A 63 10.88 -13.81 -6.81
CA LEU A 63 9.93 -12.69 -6.73
C LEU A 63 10.62 -11.51 -6.04
N PRO A 64 10.63 -10.30 -6.63
CA PRO A 64 11.23 -9.14 -5.99
C PRO A 64 10.52 -8.80 -4.69
N ASP A 65 11.28 -8.32 -3.71
CA ASP A 65 10.71 -7.61 -2.56
C ASP A 65 10.50 -6.12 -2.87
N ALA A 66 10.03 -5.36 -1.90
CA ALA A 66 9.66 -3.96 -2.09
C ALA A 66 10.80 -2.98 -1.77
N SER A 67 12.01 -3.47 -1.45
CA SER A 67 13.13 -2.66 -0.95
C SER A 67 13.56 -1.60 -1.96
N MET A 68 13.61 -1.96 -3.25
CA MET A 68 14.01 -1.09 -4.36
C MET A 68 12.85 -0.27 -4.95
N TRP A 69 11.63 -0.42 -4.41
CA TRP A 69 10.46 0.26 -4.95
C TRP A 69 10.32 1.66 -4.35
N GLU A 70 10.62 2.69 -5.15
CA GLU A 70 10.31 4.08 -4.83
C GLU A 70 8.79 4.30 -4.92
N LEU A 71 8.17 4.65 -3.79
CA LEU A 71 6.72 4.77 -3.69
C LEU A 71 6.28 6.21 -3.92
N ILE A 72 5.78 6.48 -5.11
CA ILE A 72 5.21 7.77 -5.48
C ILE A 72 3.68 7.70 -5.29
N PRO A 73 3.05 8.69 -4.62
CA PRO A 73 1.60 8.70 -4.48
C PRO A 73 0.91 8.83 -5.85
N PRO A 74 -0.28 8.22 -6.02
CA PRO A 74 -1.05 8.37 -7.25
C PRO A 74 -1.49 9.83 -7.46
N PRO A 75 -1.91 10.21 -8.69
CA PRO A 75 -2.39 11.55 -8.97
C PRO A 75 -3.52 12.01 -8.03
N GLY A 76 -3.44 13.27 -7.59
CA GLY A 76 -4.38 13.89 -6.66
C GLY A 76 -3.76 14.19 -5.29
N GLU A 77 -4.45 15.01 -4.51
CA GLU A 77 -3.97 15.45 -3.19
C GLU A 77 -4.49 14.55 -2.07
N GLY A 78 -3.77 14.56 -0.93
CA GLY A 78 -4.21 13.92 0.31
C GLY A 78 -3.99 12.40 0.38
N TRP A 79 -3.23 11.83 -0.56
CA TRP A 79 -2.82 10.43 -0.50
C TRP A 79 -1.76 10.22 0.58
N PHE A 80 -1.93 9.18 1.38
CA PHE A 80 -0.93 8.69 2.33
C PHE A 80 -0.85 7.17 2.27
N LEU A 81 0.28 6.62 2.67
CA LEU A 81 0.52 5.19 2.57
C LEU A 81 -0.30 4.42 3.62
N GLY A 82 -1.03 3.41 3.16
CA GLY A 82 -1.79 2.49 4.00
C GLY A 82 -1.03 1.19 4.28
N SER A 83 -0.35 0.65 3.27
CA SER A 83 0.55 -0.49 3.43
C SER A 83 1.42 -0.71 2.20
N VAL A 84 2.50 -1.44 2.38
CA VAL A 84 3.28 -2.13 1.36
C VAL A 84 3.42 -3.57 1.83
N HIS A 85 2.94 -4.51 1.02
CA HIS A 85 2.84 -5.90 1.42
C HIS A 85 3.17 -6.85 0.26
N LYS A 86 3.52 -8.08 0.62
CA LYS A 86 3.66 -9.18 -0.34
C LYS A 86 2.30 -9.52 -0.94
N SER A 87 2.24 -9.68 -2.25
CA SER A 87 1.10 -10.26 -2.95
C SER A 87 1.55 -11.44 -3.81
N LYS A 88 0.59 -12.21 -4.35
CA LYS A 88 0.88 -13.34 -5.26
C LYS A 88 1.66 -12.92 -6.51
N ASN A 89 1.55 -11.66 -6.91
CA ASN A 89 2.11 -11.13 -8.14
C ASN A 89 3.36 -10.27 -7.93
N GLY A 90 3.92 -10.27 -6.72
CA GLY A 90 4.96 -9.36 -6.29
C GLY A 90 4.43 -8.33 -5.29
N PRO A 91 5.25 -7.34 -4.90
CA PRO A 91 4.84 -6.32 -3.95
C PRO A 91 3.66 -5.49 -4.46
N ALA A 92 2.74 -5.17 -3.55
CA ALA A 92 1.65 -4.25 -3.78
C ALA A 92 1.58 -3.24 -2.63
N CYS A 93 1.01 -2.08 -2.88
CA CYS A 93 0.78 -1.08 -1.85
C CYS A 93 -0.63 -0.52 -1.92
N TYR A 94 -1.12 -0.07 -0.77
CA TYR A 94 -2.37 0.65 -0.64
C TYR A 94 -2.06 2.10 -0.34
N TRP A 95 -2.64 2.99 -1.12
CA TRP A 95 -2.72 4.42 -0.84
C TRP A 95 -4.11 4.74 -0.35
N PHE A 96 -4.20 5.49 0.75
CA PHE A 96 -5.44 5.94 1.31
C PHE A 96 -5.58 7.45 1.19
N ARG A 97 -6.82 7.92 1.01
CA ARG A 97 -7.19 9.32 0.97
C ARG A 97 -8.49 9.49 1.74
N THR A 98 -8.59 10.52 2.57
CA THR A 98 -9.86 10.85 3.23
C THR A 98 -10.86 11.36 2.21
N ILE A 99 -12.07 10.83 2.21
CA ILE A 99 -13.18 11.35 1.43
C ILE A 99 -13.73 12.56 2.18
N THR A 100 -13.29 13.75 1.79
CA THR A 100 -13.94 14.98 2.22
C THR A 100 -15.31 15.02 1.54
N THR A 101 -16.36 14.72 2.31
CA THR A 101 -17.72 14.98 1.83
C THR A 101 -17.88 16.50 1.89
N ALA A 102 -17.95 17.15 0.73
CA ALA A 102 -18.24 18.57 0.62
C ALA A 102 -19.63 18.89 1.19
#